data_AF-A0A1Q8ZRD2-F1
#
_entry.id   AF-A0A1Q8ZRD2-F1
#
_cell.length_a   1.000
_cell.length_b   1.000
_cell.length_c   1.000
_cell.angle_alpha   90.00
_cell.angle_beta   90.00
_cell.angle_gamma   90.00
#
_symmetry.space_group_name_H-M   'P 1'
#
loop_
_entity.id
_entity.type
_entity.pdbx_description
1 polymer ?
#
loop_
_entity_poly.entity_id
_entity_poly.type
_entity_poly.pdbx_seq_one_letter_code
_entity_poly.pdbx_strand_id
1 'polypeptide(L)'
;MANLEAQLKIAISQLRNNTLEARKQIYQETRIALRRGLETKKPQPAGEDVALELARLEWAIRNCEDLLFRARADAYLKKTSSSIETVKTRSMIRSEFLVDLALPTSKAGDFIDNLEKLFSENWVPKYGIRRARLIWHRQCFGLVVRYWFDLLLSTVERLKKIGFSF
;
A
#
# COMPACT_ATOMS: atom_id res chain seq x y z
N MET A 1 -6.45 36.18 -9.78
CA MET A 1 -5.72 35.17 -9.01
C MET A 1 -5.86 33.75 -9.59
N ALA A 2 -7.06 33.29 -9.96
CA ALA A 2 -7.30 31.89 -10.37
C ALA A 2 -6.69 31.43 -11.71
N ASN A 3 -6.31 32.34 -12.63
CA ASN A 3 -6.01 31.95 -14.01
C ASN A 3 -4.61 31.31 -14.19
N LEU A 4 -3.56 31.88 -13.60
CA LEU A 4 -2.18 31.38 -13.77
C LEU A 4 -1.96 30.01 -13.12
N GLU A 5 -2.50 29.80 -11.92
CA GLU A 5 -2.42 28.50 -11.24
C GLU A 5 -3.19 27.42 -12.01
N ALA A 6 -4.39 27.73 -12.51
CA ALA A 6 -5.16 26.81 -13.33
C ALA A 6 -4.44 26.47 -14.64
N GLN A 7 -3.84 27.47 -15.31
CA GLN A 7 -3.05 27.27 -16.53
C GLN A 7 -1.83 26.38 -16.28
N LEU A 8 -1.09 26.59 -15.19
CA LEU A 8 0.04 25.75 -14.82
C LEU A 8 -0.40 24.31 -14.55
N LYS A 9 -1.51 24.11 -13.82
CA LYS A 9 -2.07 22.77 -13.57
C LYS A 9 -2.46 22.05 -14.86
N ILE A 10 -3.13 22.76 -15.78
CA ILE A 10 -3.52 22.21 -17.08
C ILE A 10 -2.27 21.85 -17.90
N ALA A 11 -1.29 22.74 -18.01
CA ALA A 11 -0.05 22.49 -18.75
C ALA A 11 0.72 21.29 -18.20
N ILE A 12 0.81 21.15 -16.87
CA ILE A 12 1.47 20.00 -16.24
C ILE A 12 0.66 18.71 -16.45
N SER A 13 -0.68 18.77 -16.45
CA SER A 13 -1.52 17.60 -16.69
C SER A 13 -1.43 17.05 -18.12
N GLN A 14 -1.12 17.93 -19.08
CA GLN A 14 -0.95 17.58 -20.49
C GLN A 14 0.45 17.03 -20.82
N LEU A 15 1.41 17.13 -19.90
CA LEU A 15 2.74 16.55 -20.08
C LEU A 15 2.66 15.02 -20.17
N ARG A 16 2.94 14.50 -21.37
CA ARG A 16 3.03 13.05 -21.64
C ARG A 16 4.04 12.35 -20.71
N ASN A 17 5.13 13.05 -20.37
CA ASN A 17 6.13 12.62 -19.39
C ASN A 17 6.24 13.69 -18.29
N ASN A 18 5.61 13.45 -17.15
CA ASN A 18 5.64 14.36 -15.99
C ASN A 18 6.96 14.22 -15.20
N THR A 19 8.09 14.48 -15.86
CA THR A 19 9.41 14.52 -15.24
C THR A 19 9.62 15.84 -14.50
N LEU A 20 10.60 15.88 -13.59
CA LEU A 20 10.96 17.12 -12.92
C LEU A 20 11.50 18.16 -13.92
N GLU A 21 12.26 17.71 -14.91
CA GLU A 21 12.89 18.57 -15.92
C GLU A 21 11.87 19.23 -16.84
N ALA A 22 10.89 18.47 -17.34
CA ALA A 22 9.82 19.01 -18.18
C ALA A 22 8.98 20.07 -17.44
N ARG A 23 8.70 19.85 -16.15
CA ARG A 23 7.99 20.84 -15.32
C ARG A 23 8.83 22.10 -15.08
N LYS A 24 10.13 21.93 -14.77
CA LYS A 24 11.06 23.06 -14.59
C LYS A 24 11.14 23.90 -15.86
N GLN A 25 11.14 23.27 -17.04
CA GLN A 25 11.13 23.99 -18.31
C GLN A 25 9.86 24.84 -18.47
N ILE A 26 8.68 24.28 -18.21
CA ILE A 26 7.41 25.03 -18.24
C ILE A 26 7.45 26.22 -17.27
N TYR A 27 7.97 26.04 -16.05
CA TYR A 27 8.08 27.13 -15.08
C TYR A 27 8.99 28.25 -15.56
N GLN A 28 10.12 27.90 -16.18
CA GLN A 28 11.04 28.89 -16.75
C GLN A 28 10.40 29.64 -17.92
N GLU A 29 9.74 28.92 -18.83
CA GLU A 29 9.00 29.52 -19.95
C GLU A 29 7.90 30.47 -19.46
N THR A 30 7.18 30.08 -18.40
CA THR A 30 6.13 30.91 -17.80
C THR A 30 6.70 32.19 -17.17
N ARG A 31 7.86 32.10 -16.49
CA ARG A 31 8.58 33.27 -15.94
C ARG A 31 9.00 34.23 -17.04
N ILE A 32 9.57 33.71 -18.12
CA ILE A 32 10.01 34.51 -19.27
C ILE A 32 8.82 35.18 -19.95
N ALA A 33 7.73 34.44 -20.17
CA ALA A 33 6.51 34.95 -20.78
C ALA A 33 5.86 36.07 -19.95
N LEU A 34 5.77 35.87 -18.63
CA LEU A 34 5.22 36.88 -17.72
C LEU A 34 6.08 38.16 -17.73
N ARG A 35 7.40 38.02 -17.67
CA ARG A 35 8.33 39.15 -17.71
C ARG A 35 8.19 39.95 -19.00
N ARG A 36 8.17 39.27 -20.15
CA ARG A 36 7.93 39.91 -21.46
C ARG A 36 6.56 40.59 -21.54
N GLY A 37 5.52 39.97 -20.99
CA GLY A 37 4.17 40.54 -20.95
C GLY A 37 4.07 41.81 -20.10
N LEU A 38 4.86 41.88 -19.02
CA LEU A 38 4.94 43.07 -18.16
C LEU A 38 5.76 44.19 -18.82
N GLU A 39 6.84 43.86 -19.52
CA GLU A 39 7.68 44.82 -20.27
C GLU A 39 6.97 45.45 -21.47
N THR A 40 6.01 44.73 -22.06
CA THR A 40 5.26 45.18 -23.25
C THR A 40 3.98 45.97 -22.92
N LYS A 41 3.54 45.99 -21.66
CA LYS A 41 2.38 46.78 -21.22
C LYS A 41 2.68 48.28 -21.21
N LYS A 42 1.75 49.07 -21.74
CA LYS A 42 1.76 50.54 -21.64
C LYS A 42 0.49 51.04 -20.90
N PRO A 43 0.62 51.90 -19.88
CA PRO A 43 1.87 52.36 -19.27
C PRO A 43 2.63 51.21 -18.60
N GLN A 44 3.96 51.36 -18.51
CA GLN A 44 4.80 50.34 -17.90
C GLN A 44 4.43 50.22 -16.42
N PRO A 45 4.13 49.02 -15.91
CA PRO A 45 3.79 48.82 -14.51
C PRO A 45 4.96 49.24 -13.62
N ALA A 46 4.65 49.73 -12.41
CA ALA A 46 5.68 50.09 -11.45
C ALA A 46 6.53 48.88 -11.10
N GLY A 47 7.80 49.09 -10.74
CA GLY A 47 8.71 47.99 -10.39
C GLY A 47 8.19 47.11 -9.24
N GLU A 48 7.42 47.71 -8.33
CA GLU A 48 6.77 47.01 -7.22
C GLU A 48 5.64 46.08 -7.69
N ASP A 49 4.84 46.50 -8.68
CA ASP A 49 3.78 45.67 -9.28
C ASP A 49 4.38 44.47 -10.01
N VAL A 50 5.51 44.66 -10.68
CA VAL A 50 6.25 43.59 -11.36
C VAL A 50 6.79 42.57 -10.35
N ALA A 51 7.36 43.05 -9.24
CA ALA A 51 7.85 42.18 -8.17
C ALA A 51 6.71 41.37 -7.53
N LEU A 52 5.54 42.00 -7.33
CA LEU A 52 4.36 41.35 -6.79
C LEU A 52 3.82 40.26 -7.72
N GLU A 53 3.76 40.51 -9.04
CA GLU A 53 3.32 39.52 -10.03
C GLU A 53 4.30 38.33 -10.14
N LEU A 54 5.61 38.58 -10.06
CA LEU A 54 6.60 37.51 -10.01
C LEU A 54 6.49 36.69 -8.72
N ALA A 55 6.31 37.33 -7.56
CA ALA A 55 6.10 36.64 -6.29
C ALA A 55 4.83 35.77 -6.31
N ARG A 56 3.75 36.25 -6.96
CA ARG A 56 2.52 35.47 -7.19
C ARG A 56 2.79 34.23 -8.04
N LEU A 57 3.58 34.36 -9.11
CA LEU A 57 3.96 33.21 -9.94
C LEU A 57 4.79 32.19 -9.15
N GLU A 58 5.75 32.64 -8.34
CA GLU A 58 6.57 31.73 -7.52
C GLU A 58 5.74 30.98 -6.49
N TRP A 59 4.77 31.65 -5.86
CA TRP A 59 3.83 31.01 -4.95
C TRP A 59 3.00 29.93 -5.67
N ALA A 60 2.48 30.23 -6.86
CA ALA A 60 1.69 29.29 -7.65
C ALA A 60 2.51 28.05 -8.07
N ILE A 61 3.78 28.24 -8.44
CA ILE A 61 4.70 27.15 -8.75
C ILE A 61 4.90 26.23 -7.53
N ARG A 62 5.22 26.80 -6.36
CA ARG A 62 5.41 26.02 -5.13
C ARG A 62 4.16 25.23 -4.75
N ASN A 63 2.99 25.85 -4.84
CA ASN A 63 1.72 25.19 -4.53
C ASN A 63 1.43 24.02 -5.47
N CYS A 64 1.70 24.18 -6.78
CA CYS A 64 1.56 23.10 -7.75
C CYS A 64 2.53 21.94 -7.49
N GLU A 65 3.77 22.22 -7.11
CA GLU A 65 4.74 21.18 -6.75
C GLU A 65 4.34 20.41 -5.51
N ASP A 66 3.87 21.10 -4.46
CA ASP A 66 3.42 20.46 -3.21
C ASP A 66 2.21 19.55 -3.45
N LEU A 67 1.22 20.01 -4.23
CA LEU A 67 0.06 19.19 -4.60
C LEU A 67 0.47 17.93 -5.39
N LEU A 68 1.42 18.06 -6.32
CA LEU A 68 1.92 16.91 -7.08
C LEU A 68 2.72 15.95 -6.20
N PHE A 69 3.48 16.47 -5.23
CA PHE A 69 4.21 15.67 -4.27
C PHE A 69 3.25 14.84 -3.39
N ARG A 70 2.21 15.49 -2.86
CA ARG A 70 1.16 14.82 -2.06
C ARG A 70 0.43 13.75 -2.88
N ALA A 71 -0.01 14.06 -4.09
CA ALA A 71 -0.69 13.10 -4.95
C ALA A 71 0.18 11.87 -5.27
N ARG A 72 1.49 12.06 -5.46
CA ARG A 72 2.44 10.94 -5.63
C ARG A 72 2.58 10.13 -4.35
N ALA A 73 2.75 10.79 -3.20
CA ALA A 73 2.84 10.12 -1.91
C ALA A 73 1.61 9.24 -1.64
N ASP A 74 0.41 9.75 -1.90
CA ASP A 74 -0.83 8.99 -1.76
C ASP A 74 -0.89 7.78 -2.69
N ALA A 75 -0.46 7.95 -3.95
CA ALA A 75 -0.38 6.85 -4.91
C ALA A 75 0.63 5.77 -4.48
N TYR A 76 1.78 6.17 -3.93
CA TYR A 76 2.75 5.24 -3.36
C TYR A 76 2.18 4.48 -2.16
N LEU A 77 1.52 5.18 -1.23
CA LEU A 77 0.91 4.55 -0.06
C LEU A 77 -0.18 3.54 -0.47
N LYS A 78 -1.04 3.90 -1.42
CA LYS A 78 -2.08 3.00 -1.95
C LYS A 78 -1.51 1.79 -2.67
N LYS A 79 -0.41 1.95 -3.42
CA LYS A 79 0.28 0.83 -4.07
C LYS A 79 0.94 -0.09 -3.04
N THR A 80 1.52 0.47 -1.99
CA THR A 80 2.16 -0.31 -0.93
C THR A 80 1.11 -1.05 -0.09
N SER A 81 0.00 -0.41 0.27
CA SER A 81 -1.08 -1.07 1.03
C SER A 81 -1.70 -2.23 0.24
N SER A 82 -2.03 -2.02 -1.03
CA SER A 82 -2.56 -3.09 -1.90
C SER A 82 -1.56 -4.23 -2.13
N SER A 83 -0.25 -3.93 -2.22
CA SER A 83 0.79 -4.97 -2.32
C SER A 83 0.92 -5.79 -1.03
N ILE A 84 0.74 -5.16 0.14
CA ILE A 84 0.76 -5.83 1.44
C ILE A 84 -0.49 -6.71 1.61
N GLU A 85 -1.67 -6.21 1.25
CA GLU A 85 -2.93 -6.97 1.33
C GLU A 85 -2.95 -8.18 0.38
N THR A 86 -2.46 -8.02 -0.84
CA THR A 86 -2.38 -9.12 -1.82
C THR A 86 -1.35 -10.19 -1.43
N VAL A 87 -0.24 -9.81 -0.80
CA VAL A 87 0.73 -10.77 -0.26
C VAL A 87 0.19 -11.48 0.99
N LYS A 88 -0.55 -10.76 1.85
CA LYS A 88 -1.20 -11.32 3.04
C LYS A 88 -2.22 -12.39 2.62
N THR A 89 -3.19 -12.02 1.79
CA THR A 89 -4.25 -12.91 1.29
C THR A 89 -3.71 -14.12 0.54
N ARG A 90 -2.75 -13.94 -0.39
CA ARG A 90 -2.23 -15.07 -1.19
C ARG A 90 -1.45 -16.10 -0.36
N SER A 91 -0.79 -15.68 0.72
CA SER A 91 -0.10 -16.60 1.63
C SER A 91 -1.05 -17.31 2.60
N MET A 92 -2.12 -16.65 3.02
CA MET A 92 -3.15 -17.19 3.91
C MET A 92 -4.01 -18.24 3.21
N ILE A 93 -4.54 -17.93 2.02
CA ILE A 93 -5.42 -18.82 1.24
C ILE A 93 -4.77 -20.19 0.96
N ARG A 94 -3.44 -20.24 0.75
CA ARG A 94 -2.74 -21.50 0.45
C ARG A 94 -2.58 -22.42 1.65
N SER A 95 -2.45 -21.87 2.86
CA SER A 95 -2.32 -22.65 4.09
C SER A 95 -3.67 -22.96 4.73
N GLU A 96 -4.62 -22.04 4.65
CA GLU A 96 -6.00 -22.23 5.13
C GLU A 96 -6.66 -23.39 4.40
N PHE A 97 -6.51 -23.46 3.07
CA PHE A 97 -7.05 -24.55 2.27
C PHE A 97 -6.53 -25.94 2.69
N LEU A 98 -5.25 -26.06 3.04
CA LEU A 98 -4.67 -27.35 3.48
C LEU A 98 -5.11 -27.73 4.89
N VAL A 99 -5.31 -26.73 5.76
CA VAL A 99 -5.77 -26.92 7.14
C VAL A 99 -7.26 -27.29 7.15
N ASP A 100 -8.09 -26.64 6.34
CA ASP A 100 -9.50 -26.97 6.14
C ASP A 100 -9.71 -28.33 5.48
N LEU A 101 -8.80 -28.76 4.60
CA LEU A 101 -8.88 -30.08 3.98
C LEU A 101 -8.47 -31.20 4.96
N ALA A 102 -7.56 -30.91 5.89
CA ALA A 102 -7.00 -31.89 6.83
C ALA A 102 -7.75 -31.98 8.16
N LEU A 103 -8.60 -30.99 8.48
CA LEU A 103 -9.36 -30.91 9.73
C LEU A 103 -10.85 -30.74 9.45
N PRO A 104 -11.72 -31.21 10.34
CA PRO A 104 -13.14 -30.89 10.26
C PRO A 104 -13.36 -29.38 10.34
N THR A 105 -14.19 -28.87 9.44
CA THR A 105 -14.41 -27.43 9.15
C THR A 105 -14.83 -26.62 10.38
N SER A 106 -15.47 -27.27 11.37
CA SER A 106 -15.88 -26.64 12.62
C SER A 106 -14.74 -26.30 13.59
N LYS A 107 -13.59 -26.98 13.48
CA LYS A 107 -12.42 -26.74 14.36
C LYS A 107 -11.32 -25.93 13.69
N ALA A 108 -11.29 -25.93 12.36
CA ALA A 108 -10.29 -25.23 11.58
C ALA A 108 -10.51 -23.71 11.62
N GLY A 109 -11.76 -23.23 11.48
CA GLY A 109 -12.10 -21.80 11.48
C GLY A 109 -11.64 -21.06 12.75
N ASP A 110 -12.11 -21.48 13.93
CA ASP A 110 -11.78 -20.83 15.21
C ASP A 110 -10.26 -20.81 15.49
N PHE A 111 -9.54 -21.82 15.01
CA PHE A 111 -8.09 -21.89 15.16
C PHE A 111 -7.34 -20.96 14.20
N ILE A 112 -7.78 -20.90 12.94
CA ILE A 112 -7.22 -20.01 11.92
C ILE A 112 -7.43 -18.55 12.32
N ASP A 113 -8.63 -18.18 12.78
CA ASP A 113 -8.94 -16.82 13.22
C ASP A 113 -8.08 -16.40 14.43
N ASN A 114 -7.92 -17.28 15.41
CA ASN A 114 -7.05 -17.04 16.56
C ASN A 114 -5.57 -16.94 16.17
N LEU A 115 -5.12 -17.79 15.23
CA LEU A 115 -3.78 -17.70 14.68
C LEU A 115 -3.57 -16.39 13.93
N GLU A 116 -4.54 -15.94 13.13
CA GLU A 116 -4.47 -14.69 12.36
C GLU A 116 -4.25 -13.50 13.27
N LYS A 117 -5.02 -13.46 14.36
CA LYS A 117 -4.89 -12.45 15.39
C LYS A 117 -3.49 -12.46 16.02
N LEU A 118 -2.99 -13.63 16.43
CA LEU A 118 -1.64 -13.76 16.99
C LEU A 118 -0.52 -13.42 16.00
N PHE A 119 -0.70 -13.75 14.72
CA PHE A 119 0.25 -13.46 13.66
C PHE A 119 0.38 -11.96 13.43
N SER A 120 -0.76 -11.28 13.28
CA SER A 120 -0.82 -9.84 13.01
C SER A 120 -0.44 -8.99 14.23
N GLU A 121 -0.94 -9.34 15.41
CA GLU A 121 -0.75 -8.53 16.63
C GLU A 121 0.59 -8.79 17.32
N ASN A 122 1.07 -10.04 17.38
CA ASN A 122 2.24 -10.40 18.20
C ASN A 122 3.48 -10.81 17.40
N TRP A 123 3.33 -11.62 16.34
CA TRP A 123 4.51 -12.21 15.68
C TRP A 123 5.13 -11.30 14.62
N VAL A 124 4.31 -10.58 13.85
CA VAL A 124 4.81 -9.63 12.84
C VAL A 124 5.64 -8.50 13.47
N PRO A 125 5.21 -7.83 14.57
CA PRO A 125 6.00 -6.78 15.19
C PRO A 125 7.28 -7.28 15.86
N LYS A 126 7.24 -8.50 16.44
CA LYS A 126 8.35 -9.02 17.26
C LYS A 126 9.44 -9.73 16.46
N TYR A 127 9.08 -10.44 15.39
CA TYR A 127 10.02 -11.30 14.65
C TYR A 127 10.13 -10.99 13.16
N GLY A 128 9.27 -10.11 12.63
CA GLY A 128 9.19 -9.80 11.22
C GLY A 128 8.48 -10.86 10.37
N ILE A 129 8.05 -10.47 9.16
CA ILE A 129 7.16 -11.25 8.28
C ILE A 129 7.70 -12.64 7.93
N ARG A 130 9.01 -12.77 7.69
CA ARG A 130 9.61 -14.05 7.26
C ARG A 130 9.57 -15.12 8.36
N ARG A 131 9.94 -14.74 9.60
CA ARG A 131 9.96 -15.67 10.74
C ARG A 131 8.57 -15.95 11.27
N ALA A 132 7.69 -14.94 11.30
CA ALA A 132 6.29 -15.11 11.67
C ALA A 132 5.60 -16.17 10.77
N ARG A 133 5.89 -16.17 9.46
CA ARG A 133 5.34 -17.16 8.52
C ARG A 133 5.81 -18.59 8.83
N LEU A 134 7.06 -18.76 9.24
CA LEU A 134 7.59 -20.08 9.58
C LEU A 134 6.95 -20.63 10.87
N ILE A 135 6.72 -19.76 11.85
CA ILE A 135 6.01 -20.10 13.10
C ILE A 135 4.56 -20.51 12.77
N TRP A 136 3.87 -19.75 11.93
CA TRP A 136 2.51 -20.08 11.47
C TRP A 136 2.42 -21.49 10.89
N HIS A 137 3.28 -21.82 9.93
CA HIS A 137 3.25 -23.13 9.26
C HIS A 137 3.54 -24.27 10.25
N ARG A 138 4.45 -24.05 11.20
CA ARG A 138 4.77 -25.05 12.23
C ARG A 138 3.59 -25.29 13.18
N GLN A 139 2.82 -24.26 13.52
CA GLN A 139 1.63 -24.39 14.36
C GLN A 139 0.49 -25.09 13.61
N CYS A 140 0.23 -24.70 12.35
CA CYS A 140 -0.76 -25.40 11.50
C CYS A 140 -0.41 -26.89 11.34
N PHE A 141 0.85 -27.20 11.05
CA PHE A 141 1.31 -28.59 10.90
C PHE A 141 1.18 -29.38 12.20
N GLY A 142 1.57 -28.80 13.34
CA GLY A 142 1.47 -29.46 14.64
C GLY A 142 0.02 -29.82 15.01
N LEU A 143 -0.94 -28.95 14.69
CA LEU A 143 -2.34 -29.22 14.96
C LEU A 143 -2.91 -30.33 14.06
N VAL A 144 -2.56 -30.34 12.77
CA VAL A 144 -2.92 -31.42 11.85
C VAL A 144 -2.37 -32.76 12.35
N VAL A 145 -1.07 -32.83 12.66
CA VAL A 145 -0.43 -34.06 13.14
C VAL A 145 -1.10 -34.58 14.42
N ARG A 146 -1.39 -33.70 15.38
CA ARG A 146 -2.05 -34.09 16.62
C ARG A 146 -3.44 -34.67 16.38
N TYR A 147 -4.24 -34.04 15.53
CA TYR A 147 -5.57 -34.53 15.20
C TYR A 147 -5.54 -35.92 14.56
N TRP A 148 -4.65 -36.12 13.58
CA TRP A 148 -4.48 -37.43 12.95
C TRP A 148 -3.97 -38.49 13.92
N PHE A 149 -3.10 -38.11 14.86
CA PHE A 149 -2.61 -39.01 15.89
C PHE A 149 -3.70 -39.44 16.87
N ASP A 150 -4.55 -38.50 17.33
CA ASP A 150 -5.71 -38.82 18.19
C ASP A 150 -6.71 -39.73 17.46
N LEU A 151 -6.92 -39.51 16.15
CA LEU A 151 -7.76 -40.36 15.32
C LEU A 151 -7.19 -41.79 15.17
N LEU A 152 -5.87 -41.91 14.96
CA LEU A 152 -5.19 -43.20 14.87
C LEU A 152 -5.26 -43.96 16.19
N LEU A 153 -4.94 -43.30 17.31
CA LEU A 153 -5.01 -43.92 18.64
C LEU A 153 -6.42 -44.39 18.98
N SER A 154 -7.44 -43.54 18.74
CA SER A 154 -8.83 -43.92 18.99
C SER A 154 -9.31 -45.07 18.10
N THR A 155 -8.77 -45.20 16.87
CA THR A 155 -9.04 -46.33 15.99
C THR A 155 -8.37 -47.61 16.48
N VAL A 156 -7.11 -47.54 16.92
CA VAL A 156 -6.38 -48.67 17.52
C VAL A 156 -7.07 -49.15 18.79
N GLU A 157 -7.53 -48.23 19.65
CA GLU A 157 -8.29 -48.58 20.86
C GLU A 157 -9.63 -49.26 20.52
N ARG A 158 -10.33 -48.80 19.48
CA ARG A 158 -11.57 -49.44 19.00
C ARG A 158 -11.30 -50.83 18.42
N LEU A 159 -10.24 -50.99 17.63
CA LEU A 159 -9.81 -52.29 17.09
C LEU A 159 -9.39 -53.26 18.20
N LYS A 160 -8.67 -52.78 19.21
CA LYS A 160 -8.29 -53.57 20.38
C LYS A 160 -9.52 -54.02 21.18
N LYS A 161 -10.55 -53.17 21.31
CA LYS A 161 -11.82 -53.54 21.98
C LYS A 161 -12.63 -54.57 21.19
N ILE A 162 -12.57 -54.55 19.86
CA ILE A 162 -13.28 -55.50 18.99
C ILE A 162 -12.52 -56.83 18.86
N GLY A 163 -11.19 -56.81 18.85
CA GLY A 163 -10.33 -57.99 18.70
C GLY A 163 -10.04 -58.76 20.00
N PHE A 164 -10.56 -58.34 21.15
CA PHE A 164 -10.39 -59.00 22.46
C PHE A 164 -11.71 -59.54 23.04
N SER A 165 -12.66 -59.87 22.17
CA SER A 165 -13.90 -60.58 22.54
C SER A 165 -13.99 -61.91 21.80
N PHE A 166 -12.98 -62.77 21.98
CA PHE A 166 -13.05 -64.21 21.70
C PHE A 166 -12.23 -64.96 22.74
#